data_AF-A0A3R9EZ07-F1
#
_entry.id   AF-A0A3R9EZ07-F1
#
_cell.length_a   1.000
_cell.length_b   1.000
_cell.length_c   1.000
_cell.angle_alpha   90.00
_cell.angle_beta   90.00
_cell.angle_gamma   90.00
#
_symmetry.space_group_name_H-M   'P 1'
#
loop_
_entity.id
_entity.type
_entity.pdbx_description
1 polymer ?
#
loop_
_entity_poly.entity_id
_entity_poly.type
_entity_poly.pdbx_seq_one_letter_code
_entity_poly.pdbx_strand_id
1 'polypeptide(L)'
;MHRLVLTAAVAAAAAFSLTSCSPAPPDPKAEWTKSVQAAGFTLNGTHTYDEMFESAKAFCGAGSALGITGLARTALNPEQADQTAMPARGQDPDTAAKAYGDATWKWACGHQQ
;
A
#
# COMPACT_ATOMS: atom_id res chain seq x y z
N MET A 1 -36.58 -12.04 50.79
CA MET A 1 -37.63 -12.96 50.33
C MET A 1 -37.27 -13.43 48.92
N HIS A 2 -37.13 -14.74 48.78
CA HIS A 2 -36.97 -15.61 47.60
C HIS A 2 -37.02 -15.01 46.19
N ARG A 3 -36.00 -15.34 45.38
CA ARG A 3 -36.18 -15.92 44.03
C ARG A 3 -34.90 -16.68 43.59
N LEU A 4 -34.91 -17.98 43.88
CA LEU A 4 -34.19 -19.01 43.12
C LEU A 4 -34.91 -19.19 41.79
N VAL A 5 -34.19 -19.25 40.66
CA VAL A 5 -34.33 -20.30 39.64
C VAL A 5 -32.99 -20.44 38.92
N LEU A 6 -32.37 -21.61 39.11
CA LEU A 6 -31.30 -22.15 38.25
C LEU A 6 -31.83 -22.37 36.84
N THR A 7 -31.07 -21.98 35.83
CA THR A 7 -31.11 -22.62 34.51
C THR A 7 -29.70 -23.03 34.13
N ALA A 8 -29.36 -24.26 34.54
CA ALA A 8 -28.33 -25.05 33.90
C ALA A 8 -28.86 -25.56 32.56
N ALA A 9 -28.15 -25.27 31.46
CA ALA A 9 -28.24 -26.01 30.22
C ALA A 9 -26.84 -26.10 29.60
N VAL A 10 -26.24 -27.27 29.78
CA VAL A 10 -25.00 -27.74 29.16
C VAL A 10 -25.35 -28.39 27.82
N ALA A 11 -24.38 -28.37 26.89
CA ALA A 11 -24.35 -28.97 25.54
C ALA A 11 -24.86 -28.03 24.41
N ALA A 12 -24.14 -27.81 23.31
CA ALA A 12 -23.20 -28.71 22.65
C ALA A 12 -21.95 -27.98 22.15
N ALA A 13 -20.81 -28.62 22.37
CA ALA A 13 -19.58 -28.36 21.64
C ALA A 13 -19.78 -28.67 20.16
N ALA A 14 -20.06 -27.65 19.35
CA ALA A 14 -19.68 -27.66 17.96
C ALA A 14 -18.29 -27.00 17.90
N ALA A 15 -17.27 -27.86 17.98
CA ALA A 15 -15.93 -27.51 17.55
C ALA A 15 -16.00 -27.17 16.05
N PHE A 16 -16.39 -25.94 15.74
CA PHE A 16 -15.94 -25.33 14.50
C PHE A 16 -14.46 -25.13 14.69
N SER A 17 -13.70 -26.09 14.19
CA SER A 17 -12.36 -25.84 13.67
C SER A 17 -12.49 -24.75 12.63
N LEU A 18 -12.55 -23.49 13.10
CA LEU A 18 -12.14 -22.34 12.32
C LEU A 18 -10.67 -22.63 12.04
N THR A 19 -10.44 -23.30 10.91
CA THR A 19 -9.19 -23.20 10.20
C THR A 19 -8.91 -21.72 10.13
N SER A 20 -8.01 -21.28 11.00
CA SER A 20 -7.39 -19.97 10.97
C SER A 20 -6.67 -19.91 9.63
N CYS A 21 -7.42 -19.61 8.58
CA CYS A 21 -6.90 -19.06 7.36
C CYS A 21 -6.54 -17.63 7.73
N SER A 22 -5.43 -17.47 8.47
CA SER A 22 -4.79 -16.17 8.56
C SER A 22 -4.50 -15.81 7.10
N PRO A 23 -5.11 -14.75 6.55
CA PRO A 23 -4.77 -14.33 5.20
C PRO A 23 -3.26 -14.15 5.19
N ALA A 24 -2.59 -14.77 4.21
CA ALA A 24 -1.17 -14.55 4.02
C ALA A 24 -0.93 -13.03 4.02
N PRO A 25 0.14 -12.55 4.66
CA PRO A 25 0.43 -11.12 4.66
C PRO A 25 0.46 -10.62 3.21
N PRO A 26 -0.08 -9.42 2.93
CA PRO A 26 -0.14 -8.90 1.58
C PRO A 26 1.26 -8.83 0.97
N ASP A 27 1.41 -9.19 -0.30
CA ASP A 27 2.66 -8.98 -1.03
C ASP A 27 2.90 -7.48 -1.21
N PRO A 28 3.93 -6.90 -0.55
CA PRO A 28 4.11 -5.45 -0.58
C PRO A 28 4.34 -4.92 -1.99
N LYS A 29 5.00 -5.70 -2.85
CA LYS A 29 5.27 -5.31 -4.24
C LYS A 29 3.99 -5.22 -5.06
N ALA A 30 3.13 -6.24 -4.97
CA ALA A 30 1.83 -6.24 -5.64
C ALA A 30 0.93 -5.09 -5.15
N GLU A 31 0.86 -4.86 -3.83
CA GLU A 31 0.04 -3.78 -3.28
C GLU A 31 0.56 -2.39 -3.64
N TRP A 32 1.89 -2.20 -3.64
CA TRP A 32 2.51 -0.97 -4.13
C TRP A 32 2.17 -0.73 -5.60
N THR A 33 2.36 -1.75 -6.44
CA THR A 33 2.08 -1.68 -7.89
C THR A 33 0.63 -1.31 -8.17
N LYS A 34 -0.31 -1.97 -7.48
CA LYS A 34 -1.74 -1.67 -7.56
C LYS A 34 -2.04 -0.22 -7.16
N SER A 35 -1.41 0.27 -6.09
CA SER A 35 -1.61 1.62 -5.58
C SER A 35 -1.14 2.68 -6.58
N VAL A 36 0.06 2.53 -7.15
CA VAL A 36 0.60 3.50 -8.12
C VAL A 36 -0.15 3.43 -9.46
N GLN A 37 -0.54 2.24 -9.92
CA GLN A 37 -1.39 2.11 -11.12
C GLN A 37 -2.76 2.79 -10.94
N ALA A 38 -3.39 2.61 -9.78
CA ALA A 38 -4.66 3.28 -9.46
C ALA A 38 -4.51 4.81 -9.40
N ALA A 39 -3.31 5.30 -9.06
CA ALA A 39 -2.96 6.72 -9.11
C ALA A 39 -2.53 7.21 -10.50
N GLY A 40 -2.66 6.38 -11.55
CA GLY A 40 -2.41 6.75 -12.94
C GLY A 40 -0.95 6.66 -13.38
N PHE A 41 -0.07 6.07 -12.57
CA PHE A 41 1.32 5.84 -12.95
C PHE A 41 1.41 4.73 -14.00
N THR A 42 2.14 5.00 -15.08
CA THR A 42 2.44 4.03 -16.13
C THR A 42 3.93 3.97 -16.38
N LEU A 43 4.44 2.82 -16.82
CA LEU A 43 5.86 2.65 -17.14
C LEU A 43 6.17 3.27 -18.50
N ASN A 44 7.31 3.95 -18.60
CA ASN A 44 7.90 4.37 -19.87
C ASN A 44 8.97 3.37 -20.32
N GLY A 45 9.03 3.11 -21.62
CA GLY A 45 10.10 2.33 -22.23
C GLY A 45 10.13 0.86 -21.77
N THR A 46 11.31 0.37 -21.38
CA THR A 46 11.55 -1.03 -21.00
C THR A 46 11.51 -1.29 -19.50
N HIS A 47 11.14 -0.29 -18.70
CA HIS A 47 11.09 -0.43 -17.24
C HIS A 47 9.99 -1.39 -16.80
N THR A 48 10.18 -2.01 -15.62
CA THR A 48 9.16 -2.84 -14.98
C THR A 48 8.73 -2.28 -13.64
N TYR A 49 7.53 -2.66 -13.16
CA TYR A 49 7.07 -2.26 -11.82
C TYR A 49 7.95 -2.86 -10.72
N ASP A 50 8.56 -4.01 -10.96
CA ASP A 50 9.52 -4.63 -10.05
C ASP A 50 10.76 -3.74 -9.86
N GLU A 51 11.34 -3.26 -10.96
CA GLU A 51 12.48 -2.32 -10.91
C GLU A 51 12.11 -1.00 -10.22
N MET A 52 10.91 -0.49 -10.50
CA MET A 52 10.44 0.75 -9.88
C MET A 52 10.16 0.57 -8.39
N PHE A 53 9.65 -0.58 -7.96
CA PHE A 53 9.44 -0.91 -6.56
C PHE A 53 10.77 -1.00 -5.80
N GLU A 54 11.78 -1.69 -6.37
CA GLU A 54 13.11 -1.75 -5.76
C GLU A 54 13.77 -0.37 -5.70
N SER A 55 13.58 0.46 -6.73
CA SER A 55 14.05 1.85 -6.72
C SER A 55 13.35 2.72 -5.67
N ALA A 56 12.05 2.51 -5.47
CA ALA A 56 11.25 3.26 -4.49
C ALA A 56 11.74 3.05 -3.04
N LYS A 57 12.35 1.90 -2.73
CA LYS A 57 12.95 1.63 -1.42
C LYS A 57 14.10 2.59 -1.08
N ALA A 58 14.78 3.16 -2.08
CA ALA A 58 15.82 4.16 -1.85
C ALA A 58 15.26 5.43 -1.19
N PHE A 59 13.97 5.72 -1.34
CA PHE A 59 13.31 6.87 -0.73
C PHE A 59 12.94 6.66 0.73
N CYS A 60 13.07 5.46 1.29
CA CYS A 60 12.76 5.19 2.70
C CYS A 60 13.64 6.01 3.66
N GLY A 61 14.85 6.41 3.22
CA GLY A 61 15.71 7.32 3.96
C GLY A 61 15.15 8.74 4.15
N ALA A 62 14.08 9.12 3.44
CA ALA A 62 13.40 10.41 3.62
C ALA A 62 12.65 10.52 4.97
N GLY A 63 12.49 9.41 5.70
CA GLY A 63 12.00 9.38 7.07
C GLY A 63 10.49 9.59 7.26
N SER A 64 9.73 9.83 6.18
CA SER A 64 8.25 9.91 6.23
C SER A 64 7.62 9.81 4.83
N ALA A 65 6.34 9.45 4.77
CA ALA A 65 5.53 9.51 3.55
C ALA A 65 5.55 10.91 2.91
N LEU A 66 5.44 11.97 3.72
CA LEU A 66 5.47 13.35 3.25
C LEU A 66 6.82 13.72 2.60
N GLY A 67 7.94 13.25 3.18
CA GLY A 67 9.26 13.43 2.59
C GLY A 67 9.37 12.78 1.22
N ILE A 68 8.85 11.55 1.08
CA ILE A 68 8.81 10.84 -0.21
C ILE A 68 7.90 11.57 -1.21
N THR A 69 6.73 12.07 -0.77
CA THR A 69 5.86 12.89 -1.62
C THR A 69 6.57 14.13 -2.16
N GLY A 70 7.36 14.81 -1.33
CA GLY A 70 8.16 15.96 -1.78
C GLY A 70 9.16 15.58 -2.87
N LEU A 71 9.86 14.46 -2.71
CA LEU A 71 10.78 13.93 -3.73
C LEU A 71 10.03 13.53 -5.01
N ALA A 72 8.93 12.79 -4.89
CA ALA A 72 8.12 12.34 -6.02
C ALA A 72 7.58 13.53 -6.83
N ARG A 73 7.14 14.60 -6.16
CA ARG A 73 6.66 15.82 -6.82
C ARG A 73 7.70 16.44 -7.75
N THR A 74 8.98 16.41 -7.38
CA THR A 74 10.06 16.91 -8.24
C THR A 74 10.26 16.09 -9.52
N ALA A 75 9.92 14.79 -9.50
CA ALA A 75 10.04 13.88 -10.64
C ALA A 75 8.77 13.81 -11.52
N LEU A 76 7.66 14.38 -11.04
CA LEU A 76 6.35 14.35 -11.71
C LEU A 76 6.04 15.66 -12.45
N ASN A 77 7.07 16.39 -12.90
CA ASN A 77 6.87 17.50 -13.82
C ASN A 77 6.25 16.98 -15.13
N PRO A 78 5.07 17.48 -15.55
CA PRO A 78 4.43 17.06 -16.79
C PRO A 78 5.31 17.23 -18.02
N GLU A 79 6.18 18.26 -18.05
CA GLU A 79 7.10 18.51 -19.16
C GLU A 79 8.23 17.45 -19.25
N GLN A 80 8.49 16.74 -18.16
CA GLN A 80 9.50 15.69 -18.06
C GLN A 80 8.88 14.29 -18.08
N ALA A 81 7.56 14.17 -18.29
CA ALA A 81 6.85 12.90 -18.20
C ALA A 81 7.41 11.84 -19.16
N ASP A 82 7.98 12.23 -20.30
CA ASP A 82 8.61 11.29 -21.26
C ASP A 82 10.04 10.87 -20.85
N GLN A 83 10.67 11.61 -19.94
CA GLN A 83 12.01 11.35 -19.40
C GLN A 83 11.96 10.58 -18.07
N THR A 84 10.84 10.66 -17.35
CA THR A 84 10.62 9.90 -16.12
C THR A 84 10.34 8.43 -16.45
N ALA A 85 10.93 7.50 -15.69
CA ALA A 85 10.73 6.06 -15.90
C ALA A 85 9.29 5.60 -15.66
N MET A 86 8.56 6.30 -14.78
CA MET A 86 7.17 5.99 -14.44
C MET A 86 6.36 7.29 -14.25
N PRO A 87 5.89 7.94 -15.31
CA PRO A 87 5.06 9.14 -15.22
C PRO A 87 3.62 8.85 -14.80
N ALA A 88 2.93 9.87 -14.29
CA ALA A 88 1.48 9.87 -14.07
C ALA A 88 0.81 10.89 -15.01
N ARG A 89 0.77 10.58 -16.31
CA ARG A 89 0.28 11.51 -17.34
C ARG A 89 -1.19 11.88 -17.12
N GLY A 90 -1.52 13.16 -17.24
CA GLY A 90 -2.88 13.66 -17.08
C GLY A 90 -3.41 13.65 -15.64
N GLN A 91 -2.59 13.27 -14.66
CA GLN A 91 -2.92 13.37 -13.24
C GLN A 91 -2.44 14.70 -12.67
N ASP A 92 -3.12 15.16 -11.63
CA ASP A 92 -2.62 16.26 -10.81
C ASP A 92 -1.30 15.82 -10.13
N PRO A 93 -0.18 16.55 -10.33
CA PRO A 93 1.13 16.13 -9.81
C PRO A 93 1.16 15.96 -8.30
N ASP A 94 0.38 16.75 -7.55
CA ASP A 94 0.37 16.73 -6.09
C ASP A 94 -0.36 15.50 -5.57
N THR A 95 -1.49 15.19 -6.20
CA THR A 95 -2.28 13.99 -5.94
C THR A 95 -1.49 12.72 -6.28
N ALA A 96 -0.83 12.70 -7.45
CA ALA A 96 -0.01 11.57 -7.87
C ALA A 96 1.21 11.38 -6.94
N ALA A 97 1.92 12.45 -6.61
CA ALA A 97 3.06 12.42 -5.69
C ALA A 97 2.65 11.96 -4.28
N LYS A 98 1.48 12.38 -3.80
CA LYS A 98 0.94 11.93 -2.52
C LYS A 98 0.66 10.43 -2.54
N ALA A 99 -0.06 9.95 -3.55
CA ALA A 99 -0.38 8.52 -3.67
C ALA A 99 0.90 7.67 -3.77
N TYR A 100 1.89 8.13 -4.53
CA TYR A 100 3.20 7.48 -4.61
C TYR A 100 3.93 7.45 -3.27
N GLY A 101 3.97 8.58 -2.55
CA GLY A 101 4.63 8.68 -1.25
C GLY A 101 3.97 7.79 -0.20
N ASP A 102 2.64 7.80 -0.12
CA ASP A 102 1.87 6.96 0.80
C ASP A 102 2.06 5.47 0.48
N ALA A 103 1.97 5.08 -0.79
CA ALA A 103 2.17 3.70 -1.22
C ALA A 103 3.60 3.22 -0.92
N THR A 104 4.60 4.03 -1.24
CA THR A 104 6.02 3.71 -1.01
C THR A 104 6.32 3.57 0.47
N TRP A 105 5.88 4.52 1.29
CA TRP A 105 6.05 4.46 2.74
C TRP A 105 5.43 3.18 3.33
N LYS A 106 4.21 2.87 2.89
CA LYS A 106 3.47 1.71 3.40
C LYS A 106 4.07 0.38 2.97
N TRP A 107 4.35 0.24 1.68
CA TRP A 107 4.60 -1.06 1.08
C TRP A 107 6.08 -1.28 0.74
N ALA A 108 6.80 -0.27 0.25
CA ALA A 108 8.23 -0.42 -0.04
C ALA A 108 9.08 -0.29 1.24
N CYS A 109 8.72 0.64 2.14
CA CYS A 109 9.43 0.86 3.40
C CYS A 109 8.88 0.02 4.57
N GLY A 110 7.71 -0.60 4.40
CA GLY A 110 7.10 -1.45 5.42
C GLY A 110 6.52 -0.70 6.63
N HIS A 111 6.26 0.60 6.51
CA HIS A 111 5.69 1.40 7.59
C HIS A 111 4.16 1.45 7.47
N GLN A 112 3.47 0.70 8.32
CA GLN A 112 2.02 0.85 8.44
C GLN A 112 1.70 2.24 9.03
N GLN A 113 0.85 3.01 8.34
CA GLN A 113 0.33 4.29 8.83
C GLN A 113 -0.52 4.08 10.08
#